data_AF-A0A2D7GWE4-F1
#
_entry.id   AF-A0A2D7GWE4-F1
#
_cell.length_a   1.000
_cell.length_b   1.000
_cell.length_c   1.000
_cell.angle_alpha   90.00
_cell.angle_beta   90.00
_cell.angle_gamma   90.00
#
_symmetry.space_group_name_H-M   'P 1'
#
loop_
_entity.id
_entity.type
_entity.pdbx_description
1 polymer ?
#
loop_
_entity_poly.entity_id
_entity_poly.type
_entity_poly.pdbx_seq_one_letter_code
_entity_poly.pdbx_strand_id
1 'polypeptide(L)'
;MANTFSHSQLYNYCHDLFRDKLSTLEKKDVHPAILQAKSNKLFYWYPATPSSLLNIIDDNKLLSDKGWLPGFFNTPFIIWYKNNGNIQCIPVDLRTASMVKNGSLNTDIPFGYRWVKVVSDKRKDEPVYVAADPVVASLMIDRGYLAVAMGGDFIPHAHEKHLAALNKPLVYLNNKQRKDAAAKFVTTLQHYNCEVDVVLVDDMKSLLCLADEPFNEELKNYEIEGCEFVVNRIRTKRRIAEGMTIEEELSRLLSHSTDHFHKRYKSLIYHQKIKTEYVDYANACYLLSELINANMPLKDAIDVVKRRYNINIKLSSVNDTLNT
;
A
#
# COMPACT_ATOMS: atom_id res chain seq x y z
N MET A 1 35.09 24.39 1.26
CA MET A 1 34.55 23.04 1.54
C MET A 1 33.42 23.21 2.52
N ALA A 2 32.17 22.99 2.11
CA ALA A 2 31.04 23.11 3.03
C ALA A 2 31.09 21.92 3.99
N ASN A 3 31.23 22.17 5.30
CA ASN A 3 31.04 21.14 6.31
C ASN A 3 29.60 20.62 6.16
N THR A 4 29.44 19.45 5.57
CA THR A 4 28.14 18.79 5.46
C THR A 4 27.69 18.39 6.86
N PHE A 5 26.60 18.99 7.32
CA PHE A 5 25.96 18.64 8.59
C PHE A 5 25.72 17.12 8.65
N SER A 6 26.27 16.46 9.67
CA SER A 6 26.06 15.04 9.91
C SER A 6 24.91 14.84 10.89
N HIS A 7 23.92 14.05 10.49
CA HIS A 7 22.81 13.69 11.35
C HIS A 7 23.13 12.53 12.32
N SER A 8 24.29 11.89 12.21
CA SER A 8 24.60 10.61 12.85
C SER A 8 24.48 10.62 14.38
N GLN A 9 25.02 11.65 15.04
CA GLN A 9 24.98 11.75 16.51
C GLN A 9 23.55 11.90 17.02
N LEU A 10 22.73 12.69 16.33
CA LEU A 10 21.32 12.88 16.66
C LEU A 10 20.50 11.61 16.41
N TYR A 11 20.78 10.88 15.31
CA TYR A 11 20.15 9.58 15.03
C TYR A 11 20.45 8.58 16.14
N ASN A 12 21.72 8.44 16.52
CA ASN A 12 22.13 7.50 17.57
C ASN A 12 21.46 7.86 18.89
N TYR A 13 21.52 9.12 19.31
CA TYR A 13 20.86 9.58 20.55
C TYR A 13 19.36 9.28 20.58
N CYS A 14 18.62 9.67 19.52
CA CYS A 14 17.18 9.45 19.48
C CYS A 14 16.81 7.97 19.32
N HIS A 15 17.65 7.15 18.69
CA HIS A 15 17.42 5.71 18.56
C HIS A 15 17.67 4.98 19.90
N ASP A 16 18.74 5.34 20.61
CA ASP A 16 19.00 4.81 21.95
C ASP A 16 17.86 5.18 22.90
N LEU A 17 17.40 6.44 22.86
CA LEU A 17 16.25 6.88 23.63
C LEU A 17 14.97 6.10 23.27
N PHE A 18 14.77 5.75 22.00
CA PHE A 18 13.66 4.90 21.58
C PHE A 18 13.73 3.52 22.20
N ARG A 19 14.90 2.88 22.17
CA ARG A 19 15.09 1.54 22.76
C ARG A 19 14.84 1.55 24.26
N ASP A 20 15.38 2.55 24.95
CA ASP A 20 15.19 2.71 26.39
C ASP A 20 13.70 2.90 26.72
N LYS A 21 13.02 3.83 26.06
CA LYS A 21 11.60 4.09 26.28
C LYS A 21 10.74 2.87 25.95
N LEU A 22 10.99 2.22 24.82
CA LEU A 22 10.24 1.03 24.40
C LEU A 22 10.34 -0.10 25.44
N SER A 23 11.50 -0.27 26.08
CA SER A 23 11.71 -1.29 27.12
C SER A 23 10.91 -1.02 28.41
N THR A 24 10.54 0.24 28.66
CA THR A 24 9.79 0.66 29.84
C THR A 24 8.28 0.71 29.62
N LEU A 25 7.82 0.66 28.36
CA LEU A 25 6.40 0.70 28.04
C LEU A 25 5.72 -0.65 28.35
N GLU A 26 4.47 -0.59 28.78
CA GLU A 26 3.67 -1.81 28.90
C GLU A 26 3.43 -2.40 27.51
N LYS A 27 3.60 -3.72 27.37
CA LYS A 27 3.42 -4.40 26.07
C LYS A 27 2.04 -4.17 25.44
N LYS A 28 1.01 -3.92 26.25
CA LYS A 28 -0.35 -3.63 25.77
C LYS A 28 -0.47 -2.28 25.05
N ASP A 29 0.47 -1.36 25.28
CA ASP A 29 0.48 -0.03 24.69
C ASP A 29 1.29 0.04 23.38
N VAL A 30 1.83 -1.10 22.92
CA VAL A 30 2.66 -1.18 21.72
C VAL A 30 2.15 -2.30 20.82
N HIS A 31 1.99 -1.98 19.54
CA HIS A 31 1.56 -2.94 18.52
C HIS A 31 2.58 -4.09 18.40
N PRO A 32 2.14 -5.35 18.28
CA PRO A 32 3.04 -6.50 18.22
C PRO A 32 4.08 -6.42 17.09
N ALA A 33 3.72 -5.89 15.92
CA ALA A 33 4.66 -5.69 14.81
C ALA A 33 5.90 -4.85 15.17
N ILE A 34 5.77 -3.86 16.07
CA ILE A 34 6.90 -3.04 16.54
C ILE A 34 7.72 -3.81 17.58
N LEU A 35 7.04 -4.53 18.49
CA LEU A 35 7.71 -5.35 19.51
C LEU A 35 8.51 -6.51 18.92
N GLN A 36 8.05 -7.06 17.79
CA GLN A 36 8.66 -8.20 17.09
C GLN A 36 9.68 -7.79 16.03
N ALA A 37 9.84 -6.49 15.75
CA ALA A 37 10.83 -6.00 14.82
C ALA A 37 12.25 -6.36 15.29
N LYS A 38 13.11 -6.78 14.36
CA LYS A 38 14.46 -7.31 14.66
C LYS A 38 15.33 -6.30 15.39
N SER A 39 15.23 -5.02 15.03
CA SER A 39 16.07 -3.97 15.60
C SER A 39 15.38 -2.61 15.71
N ASN A 40 14.23 -2.40 15.08
CA ASN A 40 13.56 -1.10 15.01
C ASN A 40 14.51 0.02 14.50
N LYS A 41 15.41 -0.30 13.56
CA LYS A 41 16.52 0.58 13.12
C LYS A 41 16.12 1.95 12.62
N LEU A 42 14.87 2.10 12.18
CA LEU A 42 14.34 3.34 11.61
C LEU A 42 13.40 4.09 12.56
N PHE A 43 13.25 3.60 13.79
CA PHE A 43 12.45 4.23 14.83
C PHE A 43 13.34 5.00 15.81
N TYR A 44 12.85 6.17 16.18
CA TYR A 44 13.52 7.14 17.03
C TYR A 44 12.53 7.67 18.06
N TRP A 45 13.03 8.25 19.15
CA TRP A 45 12.20 8.91 20.16
C TRP A 45 12.63 10.35 20.30
N TYR A 46 11.68 11.25 20.16
CA TYR A 46 11.97 12.67 20.28
C TYR A 46 12.03 13.04 21.77
N PRO A 47 13.06 13.74 22.27
CA PRO A 47 13.18 14.06 23.68
C PRO A 47 12.01 14.92 24.19
N ALA A 48 11.85 14.99 25.51
CA ALA A 48 10.80 15.80 26.13
C ALA A 48 10.99 17.30 25.87
N THR A 49 12.23 17.75 25.67
CA THR A 49 12.57 19.12 25.30
C THR A 49 13.69 19.12 24.24
N PRO A 50 13.82 20.19 23.42
CA PRO A 50 14.93 20.34 22.47
C PRO A 50 16.32 20.40 23.10
N SER A 51 16.41 20.69 24.41
CA SER A 51 17.67 20.91 25.13
C SER A 51 18.66 19.75 24.95
N SER A 52 18.18 18.50 24.96
CA SER A 52 19.05 17.34 24.74
C SER A 52 19.67 17.30 23.33
N LEU A 53 18.94 17.77 22.31
CA LEU A 53 19.48 17.87 20.95
C LEU A 53 20.46 19.03 20.84
N LEU A 54 20.18 20.14 21.53
CA LEU A 54 21.07 21.31 21.58
C LEU A 54 22.40 21.00 22.28
N ASN A 55 22.41 20.09 23.25
CA ASN A 55 23.64 19.60 23.87
C ASN A 55 24.54 18.81 22.90
N ILE A 56 23.97 18.28 21.80
CA ILE A 56 24.71 17.56 20.75
C ILE A 56 25.12 18.54 19.65
N ILE A 57 24.19 19.36 19.18
CA ILE A 57 24.41 20.42 18.18
C ILE A 57 23.94 21.74 18.78
N ASP A 58 24.89 22.56 19.23
CA ASP A 58 24.63 23.87 19.85
C ASP A 58 24.30 24.94 18.80
N ASP A 59 23.28 24.68 17.98
CA ASP A 59 22.73 25.61 16.99
C ASP A 59 21.25 25.31 16.74
N ASN A 60 20.38 26.05 17.44
CA ASN A 60 18.93 25.91 17.33
C ASN A 60 18.41 26.20 15.91
N LYS A 61 18.99 27.18 15.22
CA LYS A 61 18.56 27.54 13.87
C LYS A 61 18.92 26.42 12.91
N LEU A 62 20.13 25.86 13.01
CA LEU A 62 20.56 24.73 12.20
C LEU A 62 19.70 23.48 12.44
N LEU A 63 19.36 23.16 13.69
CA LEU A 63 18.44 22.06 13.99
C LEU A 63 17.06 22.29 13.37
N SER A 64 16.53 23.51 13.47
CA SER A 64 15.25 23.89 12.84
C SER A 64 15.32 23.75 11.31
N ASP A 65 16.33 24.37 10.68
CA ASP A 65 16.54 24.36 9.24
C ASP A 65 16.71 22.94 8.69
N LYS A 66 17.33 22.04 9.47
CA LYS A 66 17.51 20.63 9.12
C LYS A 66 16.28 19.76 9.39
N GLY A 67 15.27 20.28 10.08
CA GLY A 67 14.00 19.58 10.35
C GLY A 67 13.98 18.77 11.65
N TRP A 68 14.94 19.02 12.55
CA TRP A 68 15.08 18.33 13.84
C TRP A 68 14.26 18.94 14.97
N LEU A 69 13.64 20.11 14.78
CA LEU A 69 12.74 20.70 15.76
C LEU A 69 11.28 20.55 15.30
N PRO A 70 10.69 19.35 15.45
CA PRO A 70 9.31 19.11 15.11
C PRO A 70 8.35 19.77 16.12
N GLY A 71 7.10 19.96 15.71
CA GLY A 71 6.01 20.42 16.58
C GLY A 71 5.45 19.32 17.51
N PHE A 72 6.25 18.35 17.93
CA PHE A 72 5.86 17.29 18.87
C PHE A 72 7.00 16.96 19.83
N PHE A 73 6.67 16.58 21.07
CA PHE A 73 7.63 16.28 22.14
C PHE A 73 7.38 14.91 22.74
N ASN A 74 8.44 14.27 23.25
CA ASN A 74 8.35 12.97 23.93
C ASN A 74 7.55 11.91 23.15
N THR A 75 7.72 11.87 21.83
CA THR A 75 6.91 11.05 20.92
C THR A 75 7.84 10.22 20.03
N PRO A 76 7.53 8.94 19.77
CA PRO A 76 8.26 8.14 18.80
C PRO A 76 8.03 8.67 17.38
N PHE A 77 9.05 8.56 16.54
CA PHE A 77 9.01 9.09 15.18
C PHE A 77 9.91 8.31 14.24
N ILE A 78 9.66 8.47 12.94
CA ILE A 78 10.54 8.04 11.86
C ILE A 78 11.01 9.26 11.06
N ILE A 79 12.07 9.08 10.27
CA ILE A 79 12.75 10.18 9.57
C ILE A 79 12.56 10.02 8.07
N TRP A 80 11.87 10.99 7.46
CA TRP A 80 11.68 11.04 6.03
C TRP A 80 12.55 12.15 5.41
N TYR A 81 13.53 11.76 4.60
CA TYR A 81 14.40 12.70 3.88
C TYR A 81 13.67 13.48 2.81
N LYS A 82 13.95 14.78 2.71
CA LYS A 82 13.54 15.67 1.62
C LYS A 82 14.60 15.72 0.52
N ASN A 83 14.24 16.20 -0.67
CA ASN A 83 15.18 16.24 -1.78
C ASN A 83 16.40 17.14 -1.50
N ASN A 84 16.18 18.26 -0.79
CA ASN A 84 17.23 19.22 -0.41
C ASN A 84 18.19 18.73 0.69
N GLY A 85 18.04 17.49 1.17
CA GLY A 85 18.89 16.90 2.21
C GLY A 85 18.46 17.22 3.64
N ASN A 86 17.41 18.01 3.85
CA ASN A 86 16.78 18.16 5.16
C ASN A 86 15.88 16.96 5.45
N ILE A 87 15.41 16.84 6.69
CA ILE A 87 14.49 15.78 7.10
C ILE A 87 13.12 16.33 7.46
N GLN A 88 12.14 15.43 7.50
CA GLN A 88 10.89 15.58 8.21
C GLN A 88 10.80 14.46 9.25
N CYS A 89 10.67 14.83 10.51
CA CYS A 89 10.33 13.89 11.58
C CYS A 89 8.82 13.63 11.55
N ILE A 90 8.42 12.36 11.49
CA ILE A 90 7.01 11.95 11.38
C ILE A 90 6.65 11.14 12.61
N PRO A 91 5.71 11.62 13.45
CA PRO A 91 5.34 10.91 14.65
C PRO A 91 4.70 9.57 14.32
N VAL A 92 4.90 8.60 15.22
CA VAL A 92 4.40 7.23 15.11
C VAL A 92 3.42 6.97 16.24
N ASP A 93 2.28 6.38 15.91
CA ASP A 93 1.41 5.79 16.91
C ASP A 93 1.85 4.34 17.15
N LEU A 94 2.42 4.11 18.34
CA LEU A 94 2.90 2.78 18.73
C LEU A 94 1.78 1.76 18.87
N ARG A 95 0.55 2.17 19.22
CA ARG A 95 -0.55 1.23 19.43
C ARG A 95 -1.08 0.70 18.11
N THR A 96 -1.12 1.55 17.09
CA THR A 96 -1.64 1.18 15.77
C THR A 96 -0.56 0.82 14.76
N ALA A 97 0.73 1.01 15.08
CA ALA A 97 1.84 0.88 14.15
C ALA A 97 1.62 1.67 12.84
N SER A 98 1.22 2.93 12.98
CA SER A 98 0.94 3.82 11.84
C SER A 98 1.63 5.16 12.02
N MET A 99 1.88 5.86 10.93
CA MET A 99 2.25 7.28 11.03
C MET A 99 1.09 8.13 11.55
N VAL A 100 1.41 9.12 12.37
CA VAL A 100 0.47 10.18 12.77
C VAL A 100 0.65 11.34 11.81
N LYS A 101 -0.37 11.64 11.02
CA LYS A 101 -0.34 12.77 10.08
C LYS A 101 -0.42 14.07 10.88
N ASN A 102 0.72 14.74 11.01
CA ASN A 102 0.81 16.08 11.57
C ASN A 102 1.24 17.07 10.47
N GLY A 103 0.26 17.72 9.85
CA GLY A 103 0.49 18.64 8.73
C GLY A 103 0.80 17.95 7.40
N SER A 104 1.36 18.73 6.47
CA SER A 104 1.70 18.25 5.13
C SER A 104 2.90 17.29 5.18
N LEU A 105 2.73 16.11 4.60
CA LEU A 105 3.81 15.16 4.41
C LEU A 105 4.72 15.59 3.27
N ASN A 106 5.99 15.24 3.37
CA ASN A 106 6.95 15.34 2.28
C ASN A 106 6.45 14.50 1.09
N THR A 107 6.31 15.15 -0.05
CA THR A 107 5.92 14.53 -1.32
C THR A 107 7.03 14.61 -2.37
N ASP A 108 8.24 15.07 -2.00
CA ASP A 108 9.33 15.26 -2.94
C ASP A 108 9.91 13.91 -3.39
N ILE A 109 10.18 13.02 -2.42
CA ILE A 109 10.79 11.71 -2.64
C ILE A 109 10.09 10.66 -1.79
N PRO A 110 9.91 9.40 -2.26
CA PRO A 110 9.36 8.34 -1.44
C PRO A 110 10.20 8.08 -0.19
N PHE A 111 9.55 7.74 0.93
CA PHE A 111 10.24 7.28 2.12
C PHE A 111 11.09 6.06 1.78
N GLY A 112 12.31 5.95 2.32
CA GLY A 112 13.22 4.83 2.04
C GLY A 112 13.92 4.88 0.68
N TYR A 113 13.51 5.74 -0.27
CA TYR A 113 14.04 5.79 -1.63
C TYR A 113 15.57 5.90 -1.69
N ARG A 114 16.16 6.81 -0.91
CA ARG A 114 17.62 7.02 -0.90
C ARG A 114 18.37 5.78 -0.45
N TRP A 115 17.85 5.07 0.55
CA TRP A 115 18.46 3.82 1.02
C TRP A 115 18.30 2.73 -0.04
N VAL A 116 17.07 2.51 -0.54
CA VAL A 116 16.80 1.50 -1.58
C VAL A 116 17.69 1.72 -2.79
N LYS A 117 17.86 2.95 -3.28
CA LYS A 117 18.74 3.27 -4.42
C LYS A 117 20.21 2.87 -4.18
N VAL A 118 20.70 2.96 -2.95
CA VAL A 118 22.09 2.59 -2.62
C VAL A 118 22.26 1.08 -2.50
N VAL A 119 21.24 0.36 -2.01
CA VAL A 119 21.31 -1.09 -1.81
C VAL A 119 20.79 -1.90 -3.00
N SER A 120 19.96 -1.32 -3.87
CA SER A 120 19.31 -1.97 -5.00
C SER A 120 20.31 -2.55 -5.99
N ASP A 121 21.42 -1.85 -6.22
CA ASP A 121 22.47 -2.28 -7.15
C ASP A 121 23.14 -3.58 -6.72
N LYS A 122 23.12 -3.88 -5.42
CA LYS A 122 23.68 -5.10 -4.82
C LYS A 122 22.69 -6.25 -4.79
N ARG A 123 21.41 -6.00 -5.07
CA ARG A 123 20.30 -6.96 -4.91
C ARG A 123 19.43 -6.97 -6.16
N LYS A 124 20.01 -7.33 -7.31
CA LYS A 124 19.39 -7.11 -8.62
C LYS A 124 18.03 -7.78 -8.80
N ASP A 125 17.86 -8.98 -8.24
CA ASP A 125 16.66 -9.80 -8.45
C ASP A 125 15.54 -9.55 -7.42
N GLU A 126 15.81 -8.76 -6.38
CA GLU A 126 14.78 -8.44 -5.37
C GLU A 126 13.85 -7.32 -5.87
N PRO A 127 12.51 -7.50 -5.77
CA PRO A 127 11.56 -6.44 -6.07
C PRO A 127 11.59 -5.35 -5.00
N VAL A 128 11.02 -4.18 -5.32
CA VAL A 128 10.81 -3.11 -4.35
C VAL A 128 9.36 -3.07 -3.92
N TYR A 129 9.12 -3.25 -2.63
CA TYR A 129 7.80 -3.18 -2.01
C TYR A 129 7.41 -1.72 -1.79
N VAL A 130 6.22 -1.34 -2.24
CA VAL A 130 5.70 0.03 -2.15
C VAL A 130 4.47 0.04 -1.26
N ALA A 131 4.59 0.69 -0.09
CA ALA A 131 3.50 0.81 0.88
C ALA A 131 2.92 2.23 0.92
N ALA A 132 1.69 2.35 1.42
CA ALA A 132 1.10 3.65 1.71
C ALA A 132 1.74 4.30 2.96
N ASP A 133 1.92 3.52 4.03
CA ASP A 133 2.41 3.99 5.33
C ASP A 133 3.94 3.81 5.48
N PRO A 134 4.72 4.86 5.78
CA PRO A 134 6.15 4.74 6.02
C PRO A 134 6.53 3.93 7.26
N VAL A 135 5.64 3.73 8.23
CA VAL A 135 5.86 2.81 9.36
C VAL A 135 5.87 1.35 8.87
N VAL A 136 4.95 0.99 7.97
CA VAL A 136 4.94 -0.34 7.32
C VAL A 136 6.24 -0.57 6.55
N ALA A 137 6.66 0.40 5.72
CA ALA A 137 7.93 0.30 5.01
C ALA A 137 9.13 0.22 5.96
N SER A 138 9.13 0.96 7.06
CA SER A 138 10.20 0.91 8.06
C SER A 138 10.35 -0.48 8.68
N LEU A 139 9.22 -1.12 9.03
CA LEU A 139 9.20 -2.48 9.57
C LEU A 139 9.67 -3.50 8.53
N MET A 140 9.29 -3.35 7.26
CA MET A 140 9.79 -4.20 6.17
C MET A 140 11.30 -4.05 5.95
N ILE A 141 11.83 -2.81 5.99
CA ILE A 141 13.27 -2.57 5.89
C ILE A 141 14.01 -3.23 7.06
N ASP A 142 13.47 -3.17 8.28
CA ASP A 142 14.07 -3.80 9.46
C ASP A 142 14.14 -5.34 9.34
N ARG A 143 13.20 -5.95 8.60
CA ARG A 143 13.23 -7.38 8.25
C ARG A 143 14.22 -7.72 7.14
N GLY A 144 14.63 -6.72 6.36
CA GLY A 144 15.60 -6.85 5.28
C GLY A 144 15.05 -6.66 3.87
N TYR A 145 13.78 -6.26 3.69
CA TYR A 145 13.19 -6.05 2.37
C TYR A 145 13.56 -4.67 1.78
N LEU A 146 13.61 -4.59 0.45
CA LEU A 146 13.64 -3.31 -0.26
C LEU A 146 12.24 -2.69 -0.22
N ALA A 147 12.01 -1.77 0.71
CA ALA A 147 10.70 -1.13 0.85
C ALA A 147 10.78 0.40 0.80
N VAL A 148 9.75 0.99 0.20
CA VAL A 148 9.51 2.43 0.14
C VAL A 148 8.07 2.75 0.53
N ALA A 149 7.79 3.99 0.92
CA ALA A 149 6.43 4.44 1.15
C ALA A 149 6.09 5.79 0.52
N MET A 150 4.81 5.95 0.21
CA MET A 150 4.29 7.14 -0.50
C MET A 150 3.62 8.16 0.42
N GLY A 151 3.32 7.81 1.68
CA GLY A 151 2.61 8.69 2.62
C GLY A 151 1.09 8.72 2.40
N GLY A 152 0.56 7.85 1.54
CA GLY A 152 -0.86 7.75 1.22
C GLY A 152 -1.13 6.65 0.19
N ASP A 153 -2.41 6.39 -0.04
CA ASP A 153 -2.85 5.35 -0.98
C ASP A 153 -2.55 5.70 -2.44
N PHE A 154 -2.55 7.00 -2.78
CA PHE A 154 -2.28 7.46 -4.13
C PHE A 154 -0.84 7.93 -4.28
N ILE A 155 -0.22 7.55 -5.39
CA ILE A 155 1.12 7.99 -5.77
C ILE A 155 1.14 9.51 -6.04
N PRO A 156 1.96 10.29 -5.31
CA PRO A 156 2.22 11.68 -5.65
C PRO A 156 2.98 11.76 -6.98
N HIS A 157 2.70 12.80 -7.78
CA HIS A 157 3.31 12.94 -9.11
C HIS A 157 4.85 12.97 -9.07
N ALA A 158 5.43 13.63 -8.06
CA ALA A 158 6.88 13.66 -7.87
C ALA A 158 7.48 12.28 -7.56
N HIS A 159 6.71 11.37 -6.95
CA HIS A 159 7.20 10.02 -6.64
C HIS A 159 7.26 9.10 -7.86
N GLU A 160 6.45 9.34 -8.90
CA GLU A 160 6.39 8.50 -10.11
C GLU A 160 7.77 8.29 -10.74
N LYS A 161 8.48 9.38 -11.03
CA LYS A 161 9.81 9.34 -11.63
C LYS A 161 10.84 8.68 -10.72
N HIS A 162 10.70 8.85 -9.39
CA HIS A 162 11.59 8.21 -8.43
C HIS A 162 11.41 6.70 -8.43
N LEU A 163 10.16 6.22 -8.36
CA LEU A 163 9.86 4.79 -8.39
C LEU A 163 10.30 4.16 -9.73
N ALA A 164 10.03 4.83 -10.85
CA ALA A 164 10.49 4.37 -12.16
C ALA A 164 12.03 4.30 -12.26
N ALA A 165 12.73 5.29 -11.69
CA ALA A 165 14.18 5.33 -11.69
C ALA A 165 14.84 4.24 -10.82
N LEU A 166 14.08 3.46 -10.04
CA LEU A 166 14.61 2.27 -9.37
C LEU A 166 14.91 1.14 -10.37
N ASN A 167 14.28 1.15 -11.55
CA ASN A 167 14.46 0.16 -12.63
C ASN A 167 14.38 -1.29 -12.12
N LYS A 168 13.35 -1.56 -11.31
CA LYS A 168 13.10 -2.85 -10.64
C LYS A 168 11.61 -3.18 -10.70
N PRO A 169 11.24 -4.47 -10.64
CA PRO A 169 9.86 -4.87 -10.38
C PRO A 169 9.39 -4.26 -9.07
N LEU A 170 8.16 -3.76 -9.07
CA LEU A 170 7.55 -3.12 -7.91
C LEU A 170 6.39 -3.98 -7.40
N VAL A 171 6.25 -4.10 -6.08
CA VAL A 171 5.12 -4.81 -5.48
C VAL A 171 4.33 -3.80 -4.64
N TYR A 172 3.12 -3.46 -5.08
CA TYR A 172 2.24 -2.56 -4.35
C TYR A 172 1.55 -3.29 -3.21
N LEU A 173 1.76 -2.81 -1.97
CA LEU A 173 1.23 -3.40 -0.75
C LEU A 173 0.14 -2.50 -0.16
N ASN A 174 -1.07 -3.05 0.01
CA ASN A 174 -2.13 -2.35 0.75
C ASN A 174 -3.22 -3.31 1.26
N ASN A 175 -4.26 -2.76 1.89
CA ASN A 175 -5.40 -3.53 2.35
C ASN A 175 -6.40 -3.80 1.20
N LYS A 176 -7.17 -4.90 1.27
CA LYS A 176 -8.16 -5.34 0.25
C LYS A 176 -9.22 -4.30 -0.11
N GLN A 177 -9.47 -3.31 0.74
CA GLN A 177 -10.40 -2.22 0.47
C GLN A 177 -9.82 -1.16 -0.48
N ARG A 178 -8.50 -1.14 -0.71
CA ARG A 178 -7.79 -0.12 -1.51
C ARG A 178 -7.58 -0.53 -2.96
N LYS A 179 -8.55 -1.24 -3.57
CA LYS A 179 -8.46 -1.74 -4.95
C LYS A 179 -8.30 -0.62 -5.99
N ASP A 180 -8.99 0.49 -5.80
CA ASP A 180 -8.94 1.61 -6.76
C ASP A 180 -7.60 2.34 -6.71
N ALA A 181 -7.01 2.44 -5.52
CA ALA A 181 -5.66 2.96 -5.35
C ALA A 181 -4.62 2.04 -6.01
N ALA A 182 -4.74 0.72 -5.84
CA ALA A 182 -3.88 -0.26 -6.50
C ALA A 182 -3.99 -0.17 -8.04
N ALA A 183 -5.21 -0.12 -8.58
CA ALA A 183 -5.43 0.00 -10.02
C ALA A 183 -4.84 1.30 -10.57
N LYS A 184 -5.00 2.42 -9.85
CA LYS A 184 -4.40 3.70 -10.22
C LYS A 184 -2.86 3.65 -10.14
N PHE A 185 -2.30 3.00 -9.13
CA PHE A 185 -0.85 2.84 -8.99
C PHE A 185 -0.25 2.07 -10.19
N VAL A 186 -0.82 0.92 -10.55
CA VAL A 186 -0.41 0.13 -11.72
C VAL A 186 -0.51 0.97 -13.00
N THR A 187 -1.68 1.58 -13.22
CA THR A 187 -1.93 2.36 -14.44
C THR A 187 -1.14 3.65 -14.52
N THR A 188 -0.66 4.21 -13.40
CA THR A 188 0.30 5.32 -13.43
C THR A 188 1.69 4.83 -13.85
N LEU A 189 2.21 3.78 -13.22
CA LEU A 189 3.59 3.34 -13.41
C LEU A 189 3.84 2.59 -14.72
N GLN A 190 2.81 2.03 -15.34
CA GLN A 190 2.91 1.46 -16.70
C GLN A 190 3.39 2.49 -17.75
N HIS A 191 3.08 3.78 -17.58
CA HIS A 191 3.55 4.84 -18.49
C HIS A 191 5.07 4.98 -18.50
N TYR A 192 5.72 4.47 -17.45
CA TYR A 192 7.16 4.44 -17.29
C TYR A 192 7.74 3.04 -17.57
N ASN A 193 6.98 2.14 -18.18
CA ASN A 193 7.36 0.75 -18.44
C ASN A 193 7.77 -0.05 -17.17
N CYS A 194 7.21 0.30 -16.01
CA CYS A 194 7.50 -0.40 -14.76
C CYS A 194 6.61 -1.62 -14.61
N GLU A 195 7.20 -2.79 -14.37
CA GLU A 195 6.48 -3.99 -13.97
C GLU A 195 6.00 -3.84 -12.53
N VAL A 196 4.70 -4.07 -12.31
CA VAL A 196 4.06 -3.90 -11.02
C VAL A 196 3.22 -5.13 -10.71
N ASP A 197 3.47 -5.73 -9.56
CA ASP A 197 2.60 -6.72 -8.94
C ASP A 197 1.82 -6.07 -7.79
N VAL A 198 0.68 -6.66 -7.45
CA VAL A 198 -0.25 -6.13 -6.45
C VAL A 198 -0.50 -7.21 -5.40
N VAL A 199 -0.29 -6.84 -4.13
CA VAL A 199 -0.61 -7.66 -2.97
C VAL A 199 -1.59 -6.90 -2.08
N LEU A 200 -2.81 -7.43 -1.98
CA LEU A 200 -3.87 -6.85 -1.15
C LEU A 200 -4.31 -7.84 -0.06
N VAL A 201 -4.03 -7.50 1.20
CA VAL A 201 -4.35 -8.34 2.37
C VAL A 201 -5.45 -7.72 3.23
N ASP A 202 -6.03 -8.46 4.17
CA ASP A 202 -7.09 -7.91 5.03
C ASP A 202 -6.54 -6.83 5.99
N ASP A 203 -5.38 -7.09 6.57
CA ASP A 203 -4.65 -6.14 7.41
C ASP A 203 -3.13 -6.29 7.24
N MET A 204 -2.51 -5.26 6.65
CA MET A 204 -1.05 -5.19 6.47
C MET A 204 -0.28 -5.31 7.78
N LYS A 205 -0.85 -4.87 8.91
CA LYS A 205 -0.14 -4.84 10.20
C LYS A 205 -0.11 -6.21 10.86
N SER A 206 -1.22 -6.95 10.76
CA SER A 206 -1.27 -8.36 11.14
C SER A 206 -0.29 -9.20 10.34
N LEU A 207 -0.14 -8.93 9.04
CA LEU A 207 0.88 -9.58 8.20
C LEU A 207 2.29 -9.35 8.76
N LEU A 208 2.62 -8.13 9.20
CA LEU A 208 3.91 -7.80 9.83
C LEU A 208 4.13 -8.47 11.20
N CYS A 209 3.13 -9.11 11.80
CA CYS A 209 3.30 -9.88 13.03
C CYS A 209 3.69 -11.35 12.79
N LEU A 210 3.71 -11.79 11.52
CA LEU A 210 4.10 -13.16 11.18
C LEU A 210 5.61 -13.35 11.30
N ALA A 211 6.09 -14.60 11.42
CA ALA A 211 7.50 -14.92 11.23
C ALA A 211 7.91 -14.79 9.76
N ASP A 212 9.20 -14.77 9.46
CA ASP A 212 9.70 -14.45 8.11
C ASP A 212 9.25 -15.47 7.03
N GLU A 213 9.16 -16.76 7.34
CA GLU A 213 8.64 -17.78 6.40
C GLU A 213 7.14 -17.59 6.11
N PRO A 214 6.22 -17.61 7.11
CA PRO A 214 4.80 -17.38 6.85
C PRO A 214 4.51 -16.01 6.22
N PHE A 215 5.28 -14.97 6.55
CA PHE A 215 5.17 -13.66 5.91
C PHE A 215 5.40 -13.74 4.40
N ASN A 216 6.45 -14.46 3.97
CA ASN A 216 6.78 -14.63 2.57
C ASN A 216 5.75 -15.47 1.81
N GLU A 217 5.24 -16.53 2.44
CA GLU A 217 4.19 -17.36 1.86
C GLU A 217 2.91 -16.54 1.65
N GLU A 218 2.49 -15.77 2.66
CA GLU A 218 1.30 -14.91 2.54
C GLU A 218 1.47 -13.84 1.47
N LEU A 219 2.63 -13.17 1.38
CA LEU A 219 2.88 -12.21 0.31
C LEU A 219 2.70 -12.83 -1.08
N LYS A 220 3.28 -14.01 -1.32
CA LYS A 220 3.17 -14.73 -2.59
C LYS A 220 1.76 -15.23 -2.87
N ASN A 221 1.04 -15.68 -1.85
CA ASN A 221 -0.34 -16.18 -1.99
C ASN A 221 -1.31 -15.09 -2.48
N TYR A 222 -1.05 -13.83 -2.11
CA TYR A 222 -1.87 -12.68 -2.50
C TYR A 222 -1.31 -11.91 -3.72
N GLU A 223 -0.17 -12.32 -4.25
CA GLU A 223 0.50 -11.65 -5.36
C GLU A 223 -0.25 -11.90 -6.67
N ILE A 224 -0.63 -10.80 -7.32
CA ILE A 224 -1.31 -10.81 -8.62
C ILE A 224 -0.58 -9.84 -9.53
N GLU A 225 -0.30 -10.26 -10.76
CA GLU A 225 0.26 -9.39 -11.79
C GLU A 225 -0.61 -8.13 -11.96
N GLY A 226 0.00 -6.94 -11.97
CA GLY A 226 -0.73 -5.68 -12.00
C GLY A 226 -1.64 -5.52 -13.21
N CYS A 227 -1.23 -5.98 -14.40
CA CYS A 227 -2.08 -5.92 -15.59
C CYS A 227 -3.33 -6.81 -15.44
N GLU A 228 -3.15 -8.03 -14.95
CA GLU A 228 -4.25 -8.94 -14.63
C GLU A 228 -5.17 -8.34 -13.55
N PHE A 229 -4.60 -7.77 -12.49
CA PHE A 229 -5.34 -7.10 -11.43
C PHE A 229 -6.24 -5.97 -11.99
N VAL A 230 -5.69 -5.09 -12.85
CA VAL A 230 -6.43 -3.98 -13.45
C VAL A 230 -7.58 -4.47 -14.33
N VAL A 231 -7.34 -5.45 -15.20
CA VAL A 231 -8.38 -6.03 -16.07
C VAL A 231 -9.49 -6.66 -15.23
N ASN A 232 -9.13 -7.48 -14.24
CA ASN A 232 -10.09 -8.10 -13.32
C ASN A 232 -10.87 -7.03 -12.53
N ARG A 233 -10.22 -5.95 -12.10
CA ARG A 233 -10.86 -4.86 -11.36
C ARG A 233 -11.90 -4.12 -12.21
N ILE A 234 -11.59 -3.81 -13.47
CA ILE A 234 -12.51 -3.16 -14.42
C ILE A 234 -13.72 -4.06 -14.67
N ARG A 235 -13.47 -5.34 -14.98
CA ARG A 235 -14.53 -6.31 -15.28
C ARG A 235 -15.46 -6.61 -14.11
N THR A 236 -14.96 -6.52 -12.88
CA THR A 236 -15.74 -6.76 -11.65
C THR A 236 -16.30 -5.48 -11.03
N LYS A 237 -16.04 -4.31 -11.63
CA LYS A 237 -16.57 -3.03 -11.16
C LYS A 237 -18.08 -3.03 -11.40
N ARG A 238 -18.86 -3.06 -10.31
CA ARG A 238 -20.29 -2.71 -10.36
C ARG A 238 -20.36 -1.30 -10.93
N ARG A 239 -21.12 -1.10 -12.01
CA ARG A 239 -21.27 0.22 -12.67
C ARG A 239 -21.48 1.29 -11.61
N ILE A 240 -20.52 2.20 -11.47
CA ILE A 240 -20.64 3.35 -10.58
C ILE A 240 -21.04 4.52 -11.48
N ALA A 241 -22.21 5.11 -11.21
CA ALA A 241 -22.76 6.43 -11.57
C ALA A 241 -22.40 7.17 -12.89
N GLU A 242 -21.23 7.00 -13.50
CA GLU A 242 -20.71 7.78 -14.64
C GLU A 242 -21.09 7.23 -16.03
N GLY A 243 -21.86 6.14 -16.11
CA GLY A 243 -22.42 5.65 -17.38
C GLY A 243 -21.42 4.99 -18.35
N MET A 244 -20.12 4.94 -18.03
CA MET A 244 -19.12 4.25 -18.84
C MET A 244 -19.28 2.72 -18.75
N THR A 245 -19.27 2.06 -19.90
CA THR A 245 -19.31 0.61 -20.04
C THR A 245 -17.95 -0.04 -19.75
N ILE A 246 -17.95 -1.34 -19.46
CA ILE A 246 -16.71 -2.11 -19.24
C ILE A 246 -15.85 -2.07 -20.51
N GLU A 247 -16.47 -2.17 -21.68
CA GLU A 247 -15.83 -2.13 -22.98
C GLU A 247 -15.14 -0.79 -23.26
N GLU A 248 -15.78 0.33 -22.89
CA GLU A 248 -15.20 1.66 -22.98
C GLU A 248 -14.02 1.84 -22.01
N GLU A 249 -14.14 1.37 -20.77
CA GLU A 249 -13.04 1.47 -19.78
C GLU A 249 -11.82 0.62 -20.22
N LEU A 250 -12.05 -0.58 -20.77
CA LEU A 250 -10.99 -1.42 -21.35
C LEU A 250 -10.36 -0.81 -22.61
N SER A 251 -11.17 -0.21 -23.49
CA SER A 251 -10.67 0.48 -24.68
C SER A 251 -9.80 1.68 -24.30
N ARG A 252 -10.21 2.43 -23.28
CA ARG A 252 -9.45 3.54 -22.70
C ARG A 252 -8.14 3.07 -22.06
N LEU A 253 -8.14 1.92 -21.39
CA LEU A 253 -6.91 1.33 -20.84
C LEU A 253 -5.90 1.04 -21.96
N LEU A 254 -6.35 0.41 -23.05
CA LEU A 254 -5.52 0.10 -24.22
C LEU A 254 -4.96 1.35 -24.91
N SER A 255 -5.77 2.42 -25.02
CA SER A 255 -5.36 3.65 -25.71
C SER A 255 -4.30 4.45 -24.95
N HIS A 256 -4.23 4.31 -23.62
CA HIS A 256 -3.25 5.01 -22.78
C HIS A 256 -2.04 4.16 -22.40
N SER A 257 -2.05 2.86 -22.71
CA SER A 257 -0.93 1.96 -22.41
C SER A 257 0.24 2.13 -23.39
N THR A 258 1.47 1.90 -22.92
CA THR A 258 2.67 1.83 -23.78
C THR A 258 2.65 0.58 -24.64
N ASP A 259 3.44 0.50 -25.72
CA ASP A 259 3.45 -0.66 -26.63
C ASP A 259 3.63 -2.02 -25.93
N HIS A 260 4.50 -2.06 -24.92
CA HIS A 260 4.73 -3.24 -24.10
C HIS A 260 3.46 -3.67 -23.37
N PHE A 261 2.86 -2.75 -22.62
CA PHE A 261 1.66 -3.00 -21.85
C PHE A 261 0.41 -3.17 -22.72
N HIS A 262 0.33 -2.51 -23.87
CA HIS A 262 -0.74 -2.67 -24.84
C HIS A 262 -0.84 -4.12 -25.31
N LYS A 263 0.30 -4.75 -25.66
CA LYS A 263 0.34 -6.17 -26.02
C LYS A 263 -0.13 -7.06 -24.87
N ARG A 264 0.33 -6.78 -23.64
CA ARG A 264 -0.06 -7.54 -22.45
C ARG A 264 -1.56 -7.41 -22.16
N TYR A 265 -2.10 -6.20 -22.12
CA TYR A 265 -3.53 -5.95 -21.95
C TYR A 265 -4.36 -6.55 -23.07
N LYS A 266 -3.95 -6.44 -24.33
CA LYS A 266 -4.63 -7.08 -25.45
C LYS A 266 -4.68 -8.59 -25.25
N SER A 267 -3.57 -9.22 -24.87
CA SER A 267 -3.56 -10.64 -24.55
C SER A 267 -4.54 -10.97 -23.42
N LEU A 268 -4.50 -10.24 -22.30
CA LEU A 268 -5.40 -10.49 -21.16
C LEU A 268 -6.87 -10.28 -21.52
N ILE A 269 -7.20 -9.19 -22.21
CA ILE A 269 -8.58 -8.85 -22.59
C ILE A 269 -9.17 -9.87 -23.57
N TYR A 270 -8.42 -10.23 -24.61
CA TYR A 270 -8.93 -11.09 -25.69
C TYR A 270 -8.67 -12.60 -25.47
N HIS A 271 -7.70 -12.97 -24.62
CA HIS A 271 -7.31 -14.38 -24.40
C HIS A 271 -7.56 -14.88 -22.97
N GLN A 272 -7.82 -14.03 -21.97
CA GLN A 272 -8.44 -14.54 -20.74
C GLN A 272 -9.89 -14.88 -21.06
N LYS A 273 -10.12 -16.18 -21.28
CA LYS A 273 -11.41 -16.81 -21.06
C LYS A 273 -11.76 -16.60 -19.58
N ILE A 274 -12.40 -15.47 -19.24
CA ILE A 274 -13.39 -15.59 -18.18
C ILE A 274 -14.36 -16.62 -18.71
N LYS A 275 -14.48 -17.77 -18.02
CA LYS A 275 -15.51 -18.74 -18.38
C LYS A 275 -16.80 -17.92 -18.44
N THR A 276 -17.39 -17.83 -19.62
CA THR A 276 -18.64 -17.09 -19.88
C THR A 276 -19.65 -17.36 -18.78
N GLU A 277 -19.67 -18.60 -18.30
CA GLU A 277 -20.36 -19.10 -17.11
C GLU A 277 -20.31 -18.17 -15.88
N TYR A 278 -19.17 -17.57 -15.50
CA TYR A 278 -19.08 -16.70 -14.32
C TYR A 278 -19.65 -15.29 -14.57
N VAL A 279 -19.48 -14.75 -15.78
CA VAL A 279 -20.06 -13.46 -16.18
C VAL A 279 -21.57 -13.60 -16.33
N ASP A 280 -22.01 -14.68 -16.98
CA ASP A 280 -23.41 -15.04 -17.16
C ASP A 280 -24.07 -15.29 -15.79
N TYR A 281 -23.37 -15.92 -14.84
CA TYR A 281 -23.89 -16.12 -13.48
C TYR A 281 -24.03 -14.79 -12.72
N ALA A 282 -23.04 -13.90 -12.79
CA ALA A 282 -23.12 -12.59 -12.16
C ALA A 282 -24.25 -11.73 -12.75
N ASN A 283 -24.40 -11.72 -14.08
CA ASN A 283 -25.46 -11.03 -14.79
C ASN A 283 -26.84 -11.65 -14.51
N ALA A 284 -26.90 -12.97 -14.35
CA ALA A 284 -28.11 -13.70 -13.95
C ALA A 284 -28.57 -13.29 -12.53
N CYS A 285 -27.65 -13.24 -11.56
CA CYS A 285 -27.94 -12.81 -10.19
C CYS A 285 -28.39 -11.34 -10.13
N TYR A 286 -27.77 -10.47 -10.94
CA TYR A 286 -28.17 -9.07 -11.03
C TYR A 286 -29.57 -8.91 -11.62
N LEU A 287 -29.86 -9.57 -12.74
CA LEU A 287 -31.19 -9.55 -13.34
C LEU A 287 -32.24 -10.09 -12.37
N LEU A 288 -31.94 -11.17 -11.64
CA LEU A 288 -32.85 -11.70 -10.61
C LEU A 288 -33.18 -10.63 -9.55
N SER A 289 -32.16 -9.91 -9.07
CA SER A 289 -32.34 -8.82 -8.11
C SER A 289 -33.21 -7.68 -8.65
N GLU A 290 -32.97 -7.25 -9.90
CA GLU A 290 -33.75 -6.17 -10.54
C GLU A 290 -35.22 -6.58 -10.73
N LEU A 291 -35.48 -7.84 -11.12
CA LEU A 291 -36.84 -8.35 -11.30
C LEU A 291 -37.59 -8.45 -9.96
N ILE A 292 -36.92 -8.91 -8.90
CA ILE A 292 -37.50 -8.93 -7.55
C ILE A 292 -37.82 -7.51 -7.08
N ASN A 293 -36.90 -6.55 -7.30
CA ASN A 293 -37.11 -5.14 -6.96
C ASN A 293 -38.26 -4.51 -7.75
N ALA A 294 -38.51 -4.98 -8.98
CA ALA A 294 -39.66 -4.60 -9.80
C ALA A 294 -40.98 -5.29 -9.38
N ASN A 295 -41.03 -5.92 -8.20
CA ASN A 295 -42.16 -6.69 -7.67
C ASN A 295 -42.58 -7.89 -8.53
N MET A 296 -41.67 -8.44 -9.35
CA MET A 296 -41.94 -9.70 -10.03
C MET A 296 -41.90 -10.86 -9.03
N PRO A 297 -42.88 -11.79 -9.06
CA PRO A 297 -42.84 -12.98 -8.21
C PRO A 297 -41.55 -13.76 -8.41
N LEU A 298 -40.94 -14.23 -7.32
CA LEU A 298 -39.61 -14.87 -7.35
C LEU A 298 -39.53 -16.04 -8.36
N LYS A 299 -40.59 -16.83 -8.44
CA LYS A 299 -40.67 -17.97 -9.38
C LYS A 299 -40.58 -17.51 -10.84
N ASP A 300 -41.29 -16.45 -11.19
CA ASP A 300 -41.28 -15.88 -12.54
C ASP A 300 -39.94 -15.22 -12.85
N ALA A 301 -39.35 -14.53 -11.87
CA ALA A 301 -38.02 -13.92 -12.00
C ALA A 301 -36.92 -14.97 -12.24
N ILE A 302 -36.94 -16.10 -11.51
CA ILE A 302 -36.04 -17.23 -11.74
C ILE A 302 -36.24 -17.80 -13.15
N ASP A 303 -37.48 -17.95 -13.62
CA ASP A 303 -37.77 -18.46 -14.95
C ASP A 303 -37.30 -17.52 -16.08
N VAL A 304 -37.39 -16.20 -15.89
CA VAL A 304 -36.85 -15.21 -16.84
C VAL A 304 -35.33 -15.29 -16.90
N VAL A 305 -34.68 -15.35 -15.74
CA VAL A 305 -33.22 -15.46 -15.64
C VAL A 305 -32.71 -16.77 -16.26
N LYS A 306 -33.38 -17.89 -15.96
CA LYS A 306 -33.07 -19.20 -16.54
C LYS A 306 -33.25 -19.20 -18.05
N ARG A 307 -34.30 -18.58 -18.59
CA ARG A 307 -34.50 -18.46 -20.04
C ARG A 307 -33.43 -17.61 -20.71
N ARG A 308 -32.97 -16.54 -20.06
CA ARG A 308 -32.03 -15.58 -20.65
C ARG A 308 -30.57 -16.02 -20.58
N TYR A 309 -30.17 -16.65 -19.49
CA TYR A 309 -28.76 -17.01 -19.24
C TYR A 309 -28.52 -18.53 -19.17
N ASN A 310 -29.56 -19.37 -19.28
CA ASN A 310 -29.49 -20.83 -19.09
C ASN A 310 -28.88 -21.25 -17.74
N ILE A 311 -29.02 -20.42 -16.72
CA ILE A 311 -28.46 -20.60 -15.38
C ILE A 311 -29.60 -20.75 -14.37
N ASN A 312 -29.47 -21.71 -13.46
CA ASN A 312 -30.45 -21.95 -12.41
C ASN A 312 -29.91 -21.43 -11.07
N ILE A 313 -30.45 -20.31 -10.59
CA ILE A 313 -30.03 -19.70 -9.32
C ILE A 313 -30.85 -20.34 -8.19
N LYS A 314 -30.15 -21.04 -7.28
CA LYS A 314 -30.76 -21.51 -6.03
C LYS A 314 -30.53 -20.46 -4.95
N LEU A 315 -31.61 -19.83 -4.50
CA LEU A 315 -31.58 -19.05 -3.27
C LEU A 315 -31.75 -20.04 -2.11
N SER A 316 -30.73 -20.18 -1.27
CA SER A 316 -30.88 -20.86 0.01
C SER A 316 -31.83 -20.04 0.88
N SER A 317 -32.99 -20.60 1.22
CA SER A 317 -33.89 -20.02 2.19
C SER A 317 -33.18 -19.91 3.53
N VAL A 318 -33.10 -18.70 4.08
CA VAL A 318 -32.88 -18.52 5.53
C VAL A 318 -34.17 -19.01 6.20
N ASN A 319 -34.27 -20.31 6.51
CA ASN A 319 -35.32 -20.88 7.36
C ASN A 319 -35.07 -22.35 7.74
N ASP A 320 -33.85 -22.73 8.14
CA ASP A 320 -33.57 -24.05 8.74
C ASP A 320 -32.87 -23.98 10.12
N THR A 321 -32.93 -22.85 10.84
CA THR A 321 -32.40 -22.75 12.22
C THR A 321 -33.35 -22.08 13.23
N LEU A 322 -34.66 -22.17 13.00
CA LEU A 322 -35.66 -21.89 14.04
C LEU A 322 -36.74 -22.97 13.99
N ASN A 323 -36.38 -24.16 14.46
CA ASN A 323 -37.25 -25.14 15.12
C ASN A 323 -36.45 -26.43 15.38
N THR A 324 -35.64 -26.41 16.44
CA THR A 324 -35.61 -27.48 17.46
C THR A 324 -35.28 -26.84 18.80
#